data_AF-J9FBQ5-F1
#
_entry.id   AF-J9FBQ5-F1
#
_cell.length_a   1.000
_cell.length_b   1.000
_cell.length_c   1.000
_cell.angle_alpha   90.00
_cell.angle_beta   90.00
_cell.angle_gamma   90.00
#
_symmetry.space_group_name_H-M   'P 1'
#
loop_
_entity.id
_entity.type
_entity.pdbx_description
1 polymer ?
#
loop_
_entity_poly.entity_id
_entity_poly.type
_entity_poly.pdbx_seq_one_letter_code
_entity_poly.pdbx_strand_id
1 'polypeptide(L)'
;MYDGITNALNYANETDTIITAFTGSGQYFCSGNDLSNFTEVTGPEDIPRMISKTSQILSSYVAAYINHKKALVALINGPAIGIAVTVLPLFDLVLASDKATFSTPFTMLGQSPEGCSSYTFPMIMGHSKASEILIFDKKLTAQEAYERNLVCQVMPSFSFREEAEIYVRKISQLPPESLVCNKELLRNIHREALLAQNEREVSLLMQRFQSVECLNAIQRFLTRKK
;
A
#
# COMPACT_ATOMS: atom_id res chain seq x y z
N MET A 1 11.94 -3.54 -5.35
CA MET A 1 10.58 -3.95 -4.94
C MET A 1 9.52 -3.37 -5.87
N TYR A 2 9.40 -2.03 -5.95
CA TYR A 2 8.37 -1.34 -6.74
C TYR A 2 8.23 -1.80 -8.19
N ASP A 3 9.31 -1.81 -8.96
CA ASP A 3 9.26 -2.25 -10.37
C ASP A 3 8.84 -3.71 -10.51
N GLY A 4 9.32 -4.59 -9.63
CA GLY A 4 8.97 -6.00 -9.63
C GLY A 4 7.47 -6.23 -9.41
N ILE A 5 6.88 -5.51 -8.45
CA ILE A 5 5.43 -5.58 -8.18
C ILE A 5 4.63 -4.97 -9.35
N THR A 6 5.06 -3.82 -9.85
CA THR A 6 4.44 -3.12 -11.00
C THR A 6 4.39 -4.06 -12.21
N ASN A 7 5.52 -4.70 -12.52
CA ASN A 7 5.62 -5.66 -13.62
C ASN A 7 4.74 -6.89 -13.40
N ALA A 8 4.67 -7.42 -12.17
CA ALA A 8 3.80 -8.55 -11.85
C ALA A 8 2.31 -8.22 -12.01
N LEU A 9 1.86 -7.04 -11.56
CA LEU A 9 0.49 -6.56 -11.74
C LEU A 9 0.14 -6.38 -13.22
N ASN A 10 1.06 -5.84 -14.01
CA ASN A 10 0.89 -5.68 -15.45
C ASN A 10 0.84 -7.02 -16.17
N TYR A 11 1.77 -7.93 -15.87
CA TYR A 11 1.80 -9.27 -16.45
C TYR A 11 0.52 -10.07 -16.14
N ALA A 12 0.01 -9.98 -14.91
CA ALA A 12 -1.25 -10.63 -14.54
C ALA A 12 -2.46 -10.13 -15.36
N ASN A 13 -2.42 -8.90 -15.89
CA ASN A 13 -3.48 -8.39 -16.76
C ASN A 13 -3.46 -9.02 -18.17
N GLU A 14 -2.31 -9.55 -18.61
CA GLU A 14 -2.09 -10.07 -19.96
C GLU A 14 -2.20 -11.61 -20.06
N THR A 15 -2.46 -12.27 -18.94
CA THR A 15 -2.59 -13.73 -18.85
C THR A 15 -4.02 -14.17 -18.55
N ASP A 16 -4.24 -15.49 -18.52
CA ASP A 16 -5.46 -16.16 -18.09
C ASP A 16 -5.69 -16.11 -16.56
N THR A 17 -4.92 -15.27 -15.85
CA THR A 17 -5.10 -15.00 -14.41
C THR A 17 -6.54 -14.60 -14.10
N ILE A 18 -7.15 -15.30 -13.14
CA ILE A 18 -8.49 -15.01 -12.58
C ILE A 18 -8.37 -14.11 -11.36
N ILE A 19 -7.52 -14.49 -10.41
CA ILE A 19 -7.25 -13.78 -9.15
C ILE A 19 -5.75 -13.51 -9.05
N THR A 20 -5.39 -12.27 -8.71
CA THR A 20 -4.05 -11.90 -8.29
C THR A 20 -4.04 -11.77 -6.77
N ALA A 21 -3.19 -12.54 -6.08
CA ALA A 21 -3.11 -12.55 -4.62
C ALA A 21 -1.71 -12.17 -4.12
N PHE A 22 -1.63 -11.32 -3.11
CA PHE A 22 -0.38 -10.77 -2.58
C PHE A 22 -0.21 -11.19 -1.11
N THR A 23 0.97 -11.68 -0.74
CA THR A 23 1.32 -12.01 0.65
C THR A 23 2.79 -11.73 0.90
N GLY A 24 3.17 -11.59 2.17
CA GLY A 24 4.57 -11.48 2.58
C GLY A 24 5.22 -12.84 2.81
N SER A 25 6.52 -12.95 2.51
CA SER A 25 7.33 -14.08 2.93
C SER A 25 7.90 -13.83 4.34
N GLY A 26 7.62 -14.72 5.29
CA GLY A 26 8.14 -14.64 6.66
C GLY A 26 7.17 -14.01 7.66
N GLN A 27 7.69 -13.26 8.63
CA GLN A 27 6.89 -12.73 9.75
C GLN A 27 6.19 -11.40 9.45
N TYR A 28 6.64 -10.66 8.44
CA TYR A 28 6.06 -9.39 8.03
C TYR A 28 5.32 -9.57 6.70
N PHE A 29 4.30 -8.74 6.49
CA PHE A 29 3.77 -8.53 5.15
C PHE A 29 4.74 -7.64 4.36
N CYS A 30 5.05 -6.46 4.91
CA CYS A 30 6.03 -5.53 4.36
C CYS A 30 6.44 -4.50 5.42
N SER A 31 7.73 -4.22 5.55
CA SER A 31 8.26 -3.19 6.46
C SER A 31 8.27 -1.77 5.86
N GLY A 32 7.73 -1.58 4.66
CA GLY A 32 7.65 -0.29 3.98
C GLY A 32 8.90 0.05 3.16
N ASN A 33 9.08 1.35 2.90
CA ASN A 33 10.21 1.88 2.14
C ASN A 33 11.56 1.52 2.78
N ASP A 34 12.52 1.13 1.94
CA ASP A 34 13.91 1.00 2.38
C ASP A 34 14.53 2.40 2.49
N LEU A 35 14.66 2.88 3.73
CA LEU A 35 15.20 4.20 4.02
C LEU A 35 16.73 4.28 3.80
N SER A 36 17.42 3.15 3.57
CA SER A 36 18.83 3.18 3.20
C SER A 36 19.06 3.78 1.80
N ASN A 37 18.04 3.80 0.92
CA ASN A 37 18.13 4.46 -0.39
C ASN A 37 18.45 5.97 -0.28
N PHE A 38 18.13 6.61 0.85
CA PHE A 38 18.50 8.01 1.09
C PHE A 38 19.99 8.21 1.38
N THR A 39 20.73 7.14 1.66
CA THR A 39 22.19 7.18 1.86
C THR A 39 22.98 7.20 0.55
N GLU A 40 22.33 6.89 -0.58
CA GLU A 40 22.94 6.97 -1.92
C GLU A 40 23.07 8.41 -2.44
N VAL A 41 22.44 9.38 -1.76
CA VAL A 41 22.57 10.81 -2.07
C VAL A 41 23.87 11.32 -1.47
N THR A 42 24.89 11.52 -2.32
CA THR A 42 26.24 11.89 -1.87
C THR A 42 26.52 13.39 -1.95
N GLY A 43 25.74 14.12 -2.75
CA GLY A 43 25.80 15.57 -2.88
C GLY A 43 24.47 16.20 -3.30
N PRO A 44 24.32 17.54 -3.21
CA PRO A 44 23.12 18.25 -3.63
C PRO A 44 22.69 18.00 -5.09
N GLU A 45 23.65 17.69 -5.97
CA GLU A 45 23.46 17.38 -7.38
C GLU A 45 22.71 16.07 -7.65
N ASP A 46 22.73 15.13 -6.70
CA ASP A 46 22.02 13.85 -6.82
C ASP A 46 20.52 14.00 -6.52
N ILE A 47 20.15 15.05 -5.79
CA ILE A 47 18.78 15.26 -5.29
C ILE A 47 17.76 15.34 -6.43
N PRO A 48 17.93 16.18 -7.47
CA PRO A 48 16.93 16.27 -8.55
C PRO A 48 16.73 14.95 -9.29
N ARG A 49 17.81 14.20 -9.52
CA ARG A 49 17.76 12.89 -10.19
C ARG A 49 17.04 11.85 -9.33
N MET A 50 17.37 11.79 -8.04
CA MET A 50 16.72 10.89 -7.08
C MET A 50 15.23 11.19 -7.00
N ILE A 51 14.84 12.47 -6.89
CA ILE A 51 13.45 12.90 -6.84
C ILE A 51 12.70 12.53 -8.11
N SER A 52 13.24 12.84 -9.29
CA SER A 52 12.60 12.50 -10.56
C SER A 52 12.37 10.99 -10.71
N LYS A 53 13.39 10.18 -10.40
CA LYS A 53 13.31 8.72 -10.47
C LYS A 53 12.29 8.18 -9.47
N THR A 54 12.34 8.63 -8.22
CA THR A 54 11.45 8.16 -7.15
C THR A 54 10.00 8.55 -7.42
N SER A 55 9.76 9.76 -7.91
CA SER A 55 8.44 10.23 -8.35
C SER A 55 7.85 9.30 -9.41
N GLN A 56 8.62 8.99 -10.46
CA GLN A 56 8.14 8.13 -11.55
C GLN A 56 7.84 6.70 -11.07
N ILE A 57 8.72 6.14 -10.22
CA ILE A 57 8.55 4.79 -9.68
C ILE A 57 7.29 4.72 -8.80
N LEU A 58 7.09 5.67 -7.88
CA LEU A 58 5.92 5.68 -7.00
C LEU A 58 4.63 5.91 -7.76
N SER A 59 4.61 6.90 -8.68
CA SER A 59 3.43 7.15 -9.53
C SER A 59 3.05 5.90 -10.32
N SER A 60 4.03 5.23 -10.96
CA SER A 60 3.79 4.02 -11.75
C SER A 60 3.33 2.84 -10.88
N TYR A 61 3.91 2.69 -9.70
CA TYR A 61 3.55 1.64 -8.75
C TYR A 61 2.09 1.74 -8.32
N VAL A 62 1.65 2.92 -7.85
CA VAL A 62 0.27 3.14 -7.41
C VAL A 62 -0.70 3.06 -8.60
N ALA A 63 -0.32 3.61 -9.75
CA ALA A 63 -1.12 3.51 -10.98
C ALA A 63 -1.34 2.05 -11.41
N ALA A 64 -0.38 1.16 -11.19
CA ALA A 64 -0.55 -0.26 -11.49
C ALA A 64 -1.67 -0.90 -10.67
N TYR A 65 -1.81 -0.57 -9.39
CA TYR A 65 -2.96 -1.03 -8.58
C TYR A 65 -4.28 -0.46 -9.09
N ILE A 66 -4.32 0.85 -9.37
CA ILE A 66 -5.54 1.53 -9.86
C ILE A 66 -6.03 0.92 -11.17
N ASN A 67 -5.10 0.57 -12.06
CA ASN A 67 -5.39 0.07 -13.42
C ASN A 67 -5.44 -1.46 -13.51
N HIS A 68 -5.18 -2.19 -12.41
CA HIS A 68 -5.18 -3.65 -12.43
C HIS A 68 -6.59 -4.20 -12.63
N LYS A 69 -6.76 -5.05 -13.66
CA LYS A 69 -8.06 -5.49 -14.18
C LYS A 69 -8.59 -6.74 -13.50
N LYS A 70 -7.70 -7.61 -13.01
CA LYS A 70 -8.09 -8.87 -12.36
C LYS A 70 -8.51 -8.61 -10.91
N ALA A 71 -9.28 -9.53 -10.33
CA ALA A 71 -9.61 -9.43 -8.91
C ALA A 71 -8.31 -9.54 -8.08
N LEU A 72 -8.14 -8.61 -7.14
CA LEU A 72 -6.89 -8.36 -6.44
C LEU A 72 -7.09 -8.51 -4.94
N VAL A 73 -6.37 -9.45 -4.33
CA VAL A 73 -6.54 -9.85 -2.93
C VAL A 73 -5.24 -9.67 -2.16
N ALA A 74 -5.30 -8.97 -1.02
CA ALA A 74 -4.20 -8.86 -0.08
C ALA A 74 -4.38 -9.88 1.04
N LEU A 75 -3.33 -10.64 1.32
CA LEU A 75 -3.23 -11.62 2.39
C LEU A 75 -2.16 -11.14 3.38
N ILE A 76 -2.59 -10.42 4.42
CA ILE A 76 -1.70 -9.76 5.37
C ILE A 76 -1.30 -10.73 6.48
N ASN A 77 -0.18 -11.42 6.27
CA ASN A 77 0.37 -12.45 7.17
C ASN A 77 1.04 -11.90 8.46
N GLY A 78 1.21 -10.59 8.58
CA GLY A 78 1.94 -9.97 9.69
C GLY A 78 1.97 -8.44 9.59
N PRO A 79 2.90 -7.75 10.28
CA PRO A 79 2.97 -6.30 10.23
C PRO A 79 3.17 -5.75 8.82
N ALA A 80 2.44 -4.66 8.52
CA ALA A 80 2.46 -3.91 7.29
C ALA A 80 2.72 -2.42 7.60
N ILE A 81 3.63 -1.78 6.87
CA ILE A 81 4.08 -0.41 7.17
C ILE A 81 4.15 0.45 5.90
N GLY A 82 3.74 1.73 6.01
CA GLY A 82 3.89 2.75 4.97
C GLY A 82 3.07 2.43 3.73
N ILE A 83 3.69 2.55 2.55
CA ILE A 83 3.03 2.30 1.26
C ILE A 83 2.26 0.97 1.22
N ALA A 84 2.76 -0.07 1.88
CA ALA A 84 2.14 -1.39 1.88
C ALA A 84 0.77 -1.42 2.59
N VAL A 85 0.52 -0.44 3.46
CA VAL A 85 -0.78 -0.20 4.10
C VAL A 85 -1.63 0.73 3.25
N THR A 86 -1.04 1.78 2.69
CA THR A 86 -1.81 2.83 1.99
C THR A 86 -2.39 2.38 0.67
N VAL A 87 -1.79 1.39 0.01
CA VAL A 87 -2.36 0.79 -1.22
C VAL A 87 -3.46 -0.25 -0.93
N LEU A 88 -3.68 -0.67 0.33
CA LEU A 88 -4.68 -1.69 0.66
C LEU A 88 -6.12 -1.35 0.20
N PRO A 89 -6.59 -0.09 0.26
CA PRO A 89 -7.89 0.29 -0.32
C PRO A 89 -7.97 0.19 -1.86
N LEU A 90 -6.84 -0.06 -2.53
CA LEU A 90 -6.79 -0.33 -3.98
C LEU A 90 -6.94 -1.83 -4.29
N PHE A 91 -6.89 -2.69 -3.29
CA PHE A 91 -7.28 -4.09 -3.40
C PHE A 91 -8.81 -4.21 -3.40
N ASP A 92 -9.31 -5.33 -3.89
CA ASP A 92 -10.73 -5.66 -3.84
C ASP A 92 -11.09 -6.36 -2.53
N LEU A 93 -10.14 -7.14 -1.96
CA LEU A 93 -10.26 -7.77 -0.65
C LEU A 93 -8.95 -7.69 0.13
N VAL A 94 -9.06 -7.49 1.44
CA VAL A 94 -7.93 -7.48 2.38
C VAL A 94 -8.25 -8.44 3.52
N LEU A 95 -7.59 -9.59 3.53
CA LEU A 95 -7.68 -10.60 4.57
C LEU A 95 -6.44 -10.47 5.46
N ALA A 96 -6.60 -10.47 6.77
CA ALA A 96 -5.49 -10.27 7.70
C ALA A 96 -5.41 -11.38 8.74
N SER A 97 -4.19 -11.73 9.11
CA SER A 97 -3.93 -12.52 10.30
C SER A 97 -4.24 -11.69 11.54
N ASP A 98 -4.72 -12.30 12.62
CA ASP A 98 -4.95 -11.66 13.93
C ASP A 98 -3.68 -11.00 14.53
N LYS A 99 -2.49 -11.44 14.14
CA LYS A 99 -1.20 -10.82 14.51
C LYS A 99 -0.78 -9.65 13.62
N ALA A 100 -1.51 -9.36 12.55
CA ALA A 100 -1.17 -8.26 11.65
C ALA A 100 -1.34 -6.91 12.35
N THR A 101 -0.49 -5.96 11.95
CA THR A 101 -0.60 -4.56 12.39
C THR A 101 -0.35 -3.64 11.22
N PHE A 102 -0.93 -2.44 11.27
CA PHE A 102 -0.93 -1.50 10.16
C PHE A 102 -0.48 -0.13 10.66
N SER A 103 0.55 0.45 10.06
CA SER A 103 1.05 1.77 10.46
C SER A 103 1.55 2.57 9.26
N THR A 104 1.27 3.87 9.25
CA THR A 104 1.71 4.80 8.21
C THR A 104 2.41 5.99 8.87
N PRO A 105 3.69 5.85 9.26
CA PRO A 105 4.40 6.81 10.13
C PRO A 105 4.84 8.08 9.38
N PHE A 106 3.90 8.77 8.73
CA PHE A 106 4.17 9.92 7.88
C PHE A 106 4.69 11.09 8.70
N THR A 107 3.97 11.48 9.76
CA THR A 107 4.32 12.66 10.57
C THR A 107 5.65 12.44 11.29
N MET A 108 5.85 11.25 11.85
CA MET A 108 7.10 10.84 12.50
C MET A 108 8.31 10.90 11.55
N LEU A 109 8.11 10.58 10.27
CA LEU A 109 9.16 10.64 9.24
C LEU A 109 9.21 11.98 8.50
N GLY A 110 8.39 12.96 8.86
CA GLY A 110 8.29 14.25 8.17
C GLY A 110 7.80 14.13 6.72
N GLN A 111 7.05 13.08 6.40
CA GLN A 111 6.52 12.76 5.07
C GLN A 111 5.04 13.17 4.96
N SER A 112 4.53 13.23 3.73
CA SER A 112 3.09 13.33 3.45
C SER A 112 2.51 11.96 3.10
N PRO A 113 1.18 11.79 3.17
CA PRO A 113 0.53 10.57 2.70
C PRO A 113 0.82 10.24 1.23
N GLU A 114 0.80 8.95 0.91
CA GLU A 114 1.01 8.37 -0.42
C GLU A 114 0.03 7.20 -0.67
N GLY A 115 0.05 6.59 -1.86
CA GLY A 115 -0.77 5.41 -2.18
C GLY A 115 -2.27 5.69 -2.35
N CYS A 116 -2.62 6.95 -2.64
CA CYS A 116 -3.97 7.50 -2.63
C CYS A 116 -4.64 7.49 -1.24
N SER A 117 -3.89 7.31 -0.15
CA SER A 117 -4.49 7.15 1.19
C SER A 117 -5.20 8.39 1.69
N SER A 118 -4.78 9.60 1.30
CA SER A 118 -5.48 10.83 1.69
C SER A 118 -6.85 10.98 1.02
N TYR A 119 -7.12 10.22 -0.04
CA TYR A 119 -8.45 10.09 -0.65
C TYR A 119 -9.18 8.83 -0.16
N THR A 120 -8.51 7.68 -0.14
CA THR A 120 -9.16 6.40 0.13
C THR A 120 -9.48 6.16 1.60
N PHE A 121 -8.63 6.59 2.54
CA PHE A 121 -8.89 6.34 3.96
C PHE A 121 -10.15 7.09 4.42
N PRO A 122 -10.29 8.42 4.18
CA PRO A 122 -11.54 9.11 4.54
C PRO A 122 -12.79 8.48 3.92
N MET A 123 -12.71 7.94 2.70
CA MET A 123 -13.84 7.26 2.06
C MET A 123 -14.24 5.96 2.78
N ILE A 124 -13.29 5.13 3.19
CA ILE A 124 -13.62 3.81 3.78
C ILE A 124 -13.91 3.88 5.29
N MET A 125 -13.32 4.84 6.00
CA MET A 125 -13.40 4.91 7.48
C MET A 125 -13.86 6.24 8.05
N GLY A 126 -14.10 7.25 7.21
CA GLY A 126 -14.44 8.61 7.63
C GLY A 126 -13.23 9.45 8.04
N HIS A 127 -13.39 10.78 8.00
CA HIS A 127 -12.31 11.74 8.21
C HIS A 127 -11.58 11.54 9.56
N SER A 128 -12.31 11.48 10.68
CA SER A 128 -11.70 11.40 12.02
C SER A 128 -10.80 10.18 12.20
N LYS A 129 -11.27 9.00 11.77
CA LYS A 129 -10.49 7.75 11.84
C LYS A 129 -9.29 7.78 10.89
N ALA A 130 -9.45 8.36 9.70
CA ALA A 130 -8.35 8.56 8.78
C ALA A 130 -7.28 9.51 9.36
N SER A 131 -7.68 10.58 10.05
CA SER A 131 -6.76 11.51 10.71
C SER A 131 -5.94 10.84 11.81
N GLU A 132 -6.52 9.95 12.62
CA GLU A 132 -5.77 9.18 13.62
C GLU A 132 -4.55 8.48 12.98
N ILE A 133 -4.72 7.93 11.79
CA ILE A 133 -3.72 7.09 11.13
C ILE A 133 -2.74 7.92 10.28
N LEU A 134 -3.27 8.84 9.47
CA LEU A 134 -2.47 9.60 8.49
C LEU A 134 -1.79 10.84 9.08
N ILE A 135 -2.38 11.45 10.11
CA ILE A 135 -1.86 12.68 10.72
C ILE A 135 -1.19 12.37 12.07
N PHE A 136 -1.80 11.49 12.87
CA PHE A 136 -1.33 11.17 14.22
C PHE A 136 -0.63 9.80 14.31
N ASP A 137 -0.28 9.19 13.18
CA ASP A 137 0.51 7.95 13.07
C ASP A 137 -0.01 6.78 13.92
N LYS A 138 -1.33 6.70 14.15
CA LYS A 138 -1.92 5.60 14.92
C LYS A 138 -1.65 4.27 14.23
N LYS A 139 -0.99 3.39 14.95
CA LYS A 139 -0.85 1.98 14.59
C LYS A 139 -2.14 1.23 14.92
N LEU A 140 -2.63 0.45 13.97
CA LEU A 140 -3.81 -0.40 14.14
C LEU A 140 -3.42 -1.85 14.35
N THR A 141 -4.20 -2.55 15.18
CA THR A 141 -4.31 -4.01 15.17
C THR A 141 -5.14 -4.51 13.99
N ALA A 142 -5.12 -5.82 13.70
CA ALA A 142 -5.97 -6.43 12.69
C ALA A 142 -7.47 -6.18 12.96
N GLN A 143 -7.90 -6.29 14.21
CA GLN A 143 -9.28 -6.06 14.60
C GLN A 143 -9.70 -4.59 14.41
N GLU A 144 -8.83 -3.65 14.80
CA GLU A 144 -9.06 -2.23 14.58
C GLU A 144 -9.12 -1.85 13.10
N ALA A 145 -8.32 -2.51 12.25
CA ALA A 145 -8.37 -2.32 10.80
C ALA A 145 -9.68 -2.87 10.20
N TYR A 146 -10.19 -3.98 10.74
CA TYR A 146 -11.50 -4.52 10.38
C TYR A 146 -12.65 -3.57 10.74
N GLU A 147 -12.66 -3.03 11.96
CA GLU A 147 -13.64 -2.04 12.43
C GLU A 147 -13.61 -0.68 11.69
N ARG A 148 -12.57 -0.49 10.86
CA ARG A 148 -12.36 0.69 10.02
C ARG A 148 -12.49 0.36 8.53
N ASN A 149 -13.02 -0.81 8.18
CA ASN A 149 -13.22 -1.26 6.78
C ASN A 149 -11.94 -1.34 5.93
N LEU A 150 -10.74 -1.31 6.55
CA LEU A 150 -9.48 -1.52 5.84
C LEU A 150 -9.23 -3.01 5.60
N VAL A 151 -9.73 -3.86 6.50
CA VAL A 151 -9.68 -5.33 6.43
C VAL A 151 -11.11 -5.86 6.36
N CYS A 152 -11.38 -6.82 5.49
CA CYS A 152 -12.71 -7.43 5.37
C CYS A 152 -12.87 -8.73 6.17
N GLN A 153 -11.76 -9.37 6.57
CA GLN A 153 -11.78 -10.54 7.44
C GLN A 153 -10.47 -10.68 8.22
N VAL A 154 -10.58 -11.02 9.50
CA VAL A 154 -9.45 -11.40 10.35
C VAL A 154 -9.49 -12.91 10.57
N MET A 155 -8.35 -13.58 10.40
CA MET A 155 -8.19 -15.03 10.53
C MET A 155 -7.11 -15.36 11.57
N PRO A 156 -7.19 -16.51 12.27
CA PRO A 156 -6.19 -16.89 13.25
C PRO A 156 -4.79 -17.06 12.63
N SER A 157 -3.76 -16.53 13.29
CA SER A 157 -2.38 -16.59 12.77
C SER A 157 -1.82 -18.00 12.57
N PHE A 158 -2.28 -18.98 13.34
CA PHE A 158 -1.78 -20.37 13.26
C PHE A 158 -2.29 -21.13 12.04
N SER A 159 -3.39 -20.69 11.42
CA SER A 159 -4.03 -21.30 10.25
C SER A 159 -4.15 -20.34 9.06
N PHE A 160 -3.59 -19.12 9.19
CA PHE A 160 -3.79 -18.03 8.23
C PHE A 160 -3.46 -18.44 6.79
N ARG A 161 -2.33 -19.13 6.58
CA ARG A 161 -1.89 -19.49 5.23
C ARG A 161 -2.86 -20.46 4.59
N GLU A 162 -3.19 -21.53 5.31
CA GLU A 162 -4.08 -22.58 4.84
C GLU A 162 -5.48 -22.03 4.54
N GLU A 163 -6.04 -21.23 5.46
CA GLU A 163 -7.36 -20.61 5.29
C GLU A 163 -7.38 -19.60 4.13
N ALA A 164 -6.35 -18.76 4.01
CA ALA A 164 -6.24 -17.81 2.91
C ALA A 164 -6.13 -18.51 1.54
N GLU A 165 -5.34 -19.58 1.44
CA GLU A 165 -5.23 -20.35 0.20
C GLU A 165 -6.56 -21.04 -0.16
N ILE A 166 -7.28 -21.59 0.82
CA ILE A 166 -8.63 -22.16 0.62
C ILE A 166 -9.58 -21.07 0.12
N TYR A 167 -9.54 -19.88 0.73
CA TYR A 167 -10.37 -18.75 0.33
C TYR A 167 -10.11 -18.33 -1.12
N VAL A 168 -8.83 -18.13 -1.49
CA VAL A 168 -8.44 -17.76 -2.86
C VAL A 168 -8.83 -18.83 -3.87
N ARG A 169 -8.61 -20.12 -3.54
CA ARG A 169 -9.04 -21.25 -4.39
C ARG A 169 -10.56 -21.29 -4.58
N LYS A 170 -11.34 -20.90 -3.58
CA LYS A 170 -12.80 -20.85 -3.68
C LYS A 170 -13.25 -19.75 -4.64
N ILE A 171 -12.73 -18.52 -4.49
CA ILE A 171 -13.14 -17.39 -5.34
C ILE A 171 -12.59 -17.50 -6.76
N SER A 172 -11.50 -18.26 -6.99
CA SER A 172 -11.00 -18.52 -8.34
C SER A 172 -11.91 -19.42 -9.19
N GLN A 173 -12.91 -20.07 -8.59
CA GLN A 173 -13.94 -20.83 -9.31
C GLN A 173 -15.07 -19.93 -9.86
N LEU A 174 -15.09 -18.63 -9.52
CA LEU A 174 -16.10 -17.70 -10.02
C LEU A 174 -15.85 -17.36 -11.50
N PRO A 175 -16.90 -17.02 -12.28
CA PRO A 175 -16.75 -16.67 -13.69
C PRO A 175 -15.81 -15.46 -13.87
N PRO A 176 -14.67 -15.62 -14.58
CA PRO A 176 -13.61 -14.59 -14.62
C PRO A 176 -14.05 -13.28 -15.26
N GLU A 177 -14.84 -13.33 -16.33
CA GLU A 177 -15.36 -12.13 -17.00
C GLU A 177 -16.30 -11.34 -16.09
N SER A 178 -17.12 -12.03 -15.29
CA SER A 178 -18.02 -11.39 -14.33
C SER A 178 -17.24 -10.67 -13.22
N LEU A 179 -16.15 -11.27 -12.74
CA LEU A 179 -15.27 -10.62 -11.76
C LEU A 179 -14.69 -9.30 -12.31
N VAL A 180 -14.21 -9.32 -13.56
CA VAL A 180 -13.65 -8.12 -14.23
C VAL A 180 -14.72 -7.04 -14.37
N CYS A 181 -15.90 -7.37 -14.91
CA CYS A 181 -17.00 -6.41 -15.10
C CYS A 181 -17.45 -5.78 -13.77
N ASN A 182 -17.61 -6.60 -12.72
CA ASN A 182 -18.05 -6.11 -11.40
C ASN A 182 -17.00 -5.18 -10.77
N LYS A 183 -15.72 -5.56 -10.84
CA LYS A 183 -14.61 -4.71 -10.38
C LYS A 183 -14.57 -3.40 -11.14
N GLU A 184 -14.73 -3.45 -12.46
CA GLU A 184 -14.68 -2.28 -13.32
C GLU A 184 -15.75 -1.25 -12.94
N LEU A 185 -17.00 -1.69 -12.70
CA LEU A 185 -18.09 -0.81 -12.28
C LEU A 185 -17.83 -0.16 -10.90
N LEU A 186 -17.25 -0.91 -9.96
CA LEU A 186 -16.90 -0.38 -8.64
C LEU A 186 -15.72 0.61 -8.69
N ARG A 187 -14.71 0.34 -9.53
CA ARG A 187 -13.46 1.11 -9.56
C ARG A 187 -13.53 2.33 -10.48
N ASN A 188 -14.19 2.22 -11.64
CA ASN A 188 -14.14 3.25 -12.69
C ASN A 188 -14.67 4.61 -12.22
N ILE A 189 -15.68 4.63 -11.35
CA ILE A 189 -16.25 5.87 -10.80
C ILE A 189 -15.23 6.69 -10.00
N HIS A 190 -14.18 6.05 -9.47
CA HIS A 190 -13.12 6.70 -8.70
C HIS A 190 -11.80 6.79 -9.45
N ARG A 191 -11.67 6.19 -10.64
CA ARG A 191 -10.38 5.96 -11.30
C ARG A 191 -9.64 7.26 -11.62
N GLU A 192 -10.34 8.24 -12.21
CA GLU A 192 -9.74 9.54 -12.52
C GLU A 192 -9.30 10.28 -11.25
N ALA A 193 -10.16 10.30 -10.22
CA ALA A 193 -9.86 10.93 -8.94
C ALA A 193 -8.65 10.27 -8.24
N LEU A 194 -8.53 8.94 -8.32
CA LEU A 194 -7.41 8.18 -7.78
C LEU A 194 -6.11 8.51 -8.50
N LEU A 195 -6.10 8.52 -9.84
CA LEU A 195 -4.90 8.87 -10.62
C LEU A 195 -4.47 10.32 -10.34
N ALA A 196 -5.42 11.26 -10.29
CA ALA A 196 -5.13 12.64 -9.94
C ALA A 196 -4.67 12.81 -8.48
N GLN A 197 -5.17 11.99 -7.54
CA GLN A 197 -4.69 12.01 -6.16
C GLN A 197 -3.27 11.47 -6.04
N ASN A 198 -2.97 10.37 -6.74
CA ASN A 198 -1.64 9.79 -6.78
C ASN A 198 -0.59 10.83 -7.19
N GLU A 199 -0.83 11.55 -8.29
CA GLU A 199 0.09 12.60 -8.75
C GLU A 199 0.26 13.74 -7.73
N ARG A 200 -0.83 14.15 -7.08
CA ARG A 200 -0.79 15.19 -6.03
C ARG A 200 0.02 14.74 -4.81
N GLU A 201 -0.23 13.52 -4.33
CA GLU A 201 0.48 12.94 -3.18
C GLU A 201 1.96 12.76 -3.49
N VAL A 202 2.31 12.19 -4.64
CA VAL A 202 3.70 11.99 -5.06
C VAL A 202 4.43 13.33 -5.18
N SER A 203 3.82 14.33 -5.81
CA SER A 203 4.42 15.67 -5.93
C SER A 203 4.73 16.30 -4.56
N LEU A 204 3.78 16.22 -3.61
CA LEU A 204 3.98 16.73 -2.27
C LEU A 204 5.04 15.92 -1.49
N LEU A 205 5.04 14.60 -1.64
CA LEU A 205 6.01 13.72 -0.98
C LEU A 205 7.44 14.05 -1.44
N MET A 206 7.63 14.32 -2.72
CA MET A 206 8.93 14.74 -3.27
C MET A 206 9.41 16.07 -2.68
N GLN A 207 8.50 17.01 -2.41
CA GLN A 207 8.83 18.24 -1.68
C GLN A 207 9.21 17.93 -0.22
N ARG A 208 8.48 17.02 0.44
CA ARG A 208 8.74 16.60 1.81
C ARG A 208 10.06 15.87 1.98
N PHE A 209 10.49 15.04 1.02
CA PHE A 209 11.80 14.37 1.05
C PHE A 209 12.98 15.34 1.06
N GLN A 210 12.78 16.58 0.59
CA GLN A 210 13.80 17.64 0.62
C GLN A 210 13.73 18.50 1.89
N SER A 211 12.74 18.28 2.76
CA SER A 211 12.55 19.07 3.97
C SER A 211 13.55 18.71 5.06
N VAL A 212 13.93 19.71 5.86
CA VAL A 212 14.79 19.53 7.03
C VAL A 212 14.18 18.52 8.02
N GLU A 213 12.86 18.52 8.19
CA GLU A 213 12.15 17.58 9.06
C GLU A 213 12.34 16.12 8.62
N CYS A 214 12.15 15.85 7.32
CA CYS A 214 12.28 14.50 6.78
C CYS A 214 13.72 14.00 6.84
N LEU A 215 14.68 14.83 6.41
CA LEU A 215 16.11 14.50 6.46
C LEU A 215 16.57 14.20 7.90
N ASN A 216 16.16 15.02 8.87
CA ASN A 216 16.46 14.80 10.28
C ASN A 216 15.80 13.53 10.85
N ALA A 217 14.59 13.19 10.38
CA ALA A 217 13.90 11.98 10.82
C ALA A 217 14.58 10.71 10.27
N ILE A 218 14.95 10.72 8.98
CA ILE A 218 15.69 9.63 8.33
C ILE A 218 17.06 9.44 9.01
N GLN A 219 17.81 10.51 9.26
CA GLN A 219 19.09 10.42 9.96
C GLN A 219 18.93 9.81 11.36
N ARG A 220 17.91 10.22 12.12
CA ARG A 220 17.59 9.64 13.44
C ARG A 220 17.23 8.17 13.34
N PHE A 221 16.51 7.76 12.31
CA PHE A 221 16.17 6.36 12.08
C PHE A 221 17.41 5.50 11.78
N LEU A 222 18.28 5.96 10.89
CA LEU A 222 19.50 5.24 10.48
C LEU A 222 20.55 5.14 11.59
N THR A 223 20.62 6.15 12.48
CA THR A 223 21.60 6.18 13.59
C THR A 223 21.11 5.50 14.87
N ARG A 224 19.85 5.08 14.91
CA ARG A 224 19.28 4.36 16.06
C ARG A 224 19.99 3.01 16.23
N LYS A 225 20.61 2.78 17.39
CA LYS A 225 21.16 1.46 17.75
C LYS A 225 20.03 0.43 17.71
N LYS A 226 20.26 -0.67 17.00
CA LYS A 226 19.35 -1.83 16.97
C LYS A 226 19.17 -2.42 18.36
#